data_AF-A0A835XDI9-F1
#
_entry.id   AF-A0A835XDI9-F1
#
_cell.length_a   1.000
_cell.length_b   1.000
_cell.length_c   1.000
_cell.angle_alpha   90.00
_cell.angle_beta   90.00
_cell.angle_gamma   90.00
#
_symmetry.space_group_name_H-M   'P 1'
#
loop_
_entity.id
_entity.type
_entity.pdbx_description
1 polymer ?
#
loop_
_entity_poly.entity_id
_entity_poly.type
_entity_poly.pdbx_seq_one_letter_code
_entity_poly.pdbx_strand_id
1 'polypeptide(L)' 'MMTEPPKSGGGDEMCPICNKPKSQHKPEEILECSKKIRDFHDAKEDKGKK' A
#
# COMPACT_ATOMS: atom_id res chain seq x y z
N MET A 1 11.18 5.10 -33.64
CA MET A 1 12.29 4.82 -32.68
C MET A 1 11.67 4.60 -31.31
N MET A 2 11.96 3.42 -30.73
CA MET A 2 11.71 2.91 -29.36
C MET A 2 10.31 3.01 -28.72
N THR A 3 9.64 1.86 -28.64
CA THR A 3 8.60 1.58 -27.63
C THR A 3 9.33 1.23 -26.34
N GLU A 4 9.25 2.11 -25.34
CA GLU A 4 9.73 1.79 -24.00
C GLU A 4 8.53 1.21 -23.24
N PRO A 5 8.52 -0.08 -22.84
CA PRO A 5 7.55 -0.53 -21.88
C PRO A 5 7.79 0.30 -20.60
N PRO A 6 6.77 0.96 -20.03
CA PRO A 6 6.96 1.66 -18.76
C PRO A 6 7.53 0.62 -17.81
N LYS A 7 8.74 0.89 -17.30
CA LYS A 7 9.43 0.04 -16.33
C LYS A 7 8.35 -0.49 -15.41
N SER A 8 8.13 -1.81 -15.45
CA SER A 8 7.44 -2.51 -14.39
C SER A 8 8.27 -2.16 -13.16
N GLY A 9 7.84 -1.10 -12.48
CA GLY A 9 8.44 -0.62 -11.28
C GLY A 9 8.19 -1.73 -10.30
N GLY A 10 9.14 -2.66 -10.19
CA GLY A 10 9.41 -3.38 -8.96
C GLY A 10 9.81 -2.39 -7.87
N GLY A 11 9.04 -1.33 -7.69
CA GLY A 11 9.01 -0.56 -6.48
C GLY A 11 8.35 -1.49 -5.50
N ASP A 12 9.18 -2.18 -4.73
CA ASP A 12 8.76 -2.91 -3.55
C ASP A 12 7.63 -2.12 -2.90
N GLU A 13 6.41 -2.66 -2.95
CA GLU A 13 5.25 -1.92 -2.48
C GLU A 13 5.50 -1.59 -1.02
N MET A 14 5.70 -0.32 -0.72
CA MET A 14 5.95 0.12 0.64
C MET A 14 4.64 0.06 1.42
N CYS A 15 4.69 -0.47 2.63
CA CYS A 15 3.54 -0.43 3.49
C CYS A 15 3.26 1.01 3.94
N PRO A 16 2.07 1.57 3.70
CA PRO A 16 1.75 2.94 4.12
C PRO A 16 1.61 3.10 5.64
N ILE A 17 1.59 2.00 6.41
CA ILE A 17 1.45 2.01 7.87
C ILE A 17 2.81 2.10 8.56
N CYS A 18 3.74 1.24 8.18
CA CYS A 18 5.06 1.15 8.83
C CYS A 18 6.22 1.60 7.92
N ASN A 19 5.93 2.01 6.68
CA ASN A 19 6.90 2.45 5.66
C ASN A 19 8.04 1.46 5.41
N LYS A 20 7.78 0.16 5.61
CA LYS A 20 8.69 -0.93 5.25
C LYS A 20 8.26 -1.55 3.91
N PRO A 21 9.19 -2.11 3.12
CA PRO A 21 8.83 -2.91 1.95
C PRO A 21 7.93 -4.07 2.37
N LYS A 22 6.81 -4.27 1.66
CA LYS A 22 5.90 -5.41 1.92
C LYS A 22 6.63 -6.76 1.83
N SER A 23 7.72 -6.85 1.05
CA SER A 23 8.57 -8.05 0.99
C SER A 23 9.29 -8.37 2.30
N GLN A 24 9.50 -7.40 3.19
CA GLN A 24 10.10 -7.62 4.52
C GLN A 24 9.05 -7.88 5.61
N HIS A 25 7.77 -7.88 5.27
CA HIS A 25 6.74 -8.15 6.26
C HIS A 25 6.65 -9.63 6.58
N LYS A 26 6.57 -9.91 7.87
CA LYS A 26 6.06 -11.20 8.35
C LYS A 26 4.55 -11.29 8.11
N PRO A 27 3.98 -12.49 7.96
CA PRO A 27 2.54 -12.67 7.76
C PRO A 27 1.70 -11.96 8.85
N GLU A 28 2.19 -11.93 10.09
CA GLU A 28 1.56 -11.20 11.20
C GLU A 28 1.55 -9.67 10.98
N GLU A 29 2.67 -9.10 10.53
CA GLU A 29 2.80 -7.67 10.20
C GLU A 29 1.92 -7.28 9.00
N ILE A 30 1.78 -8.17 8.00
CA ILE A 30 0.89 -7.95 6.85
C ILE A 30 -0.56 -7.81 7.32
N LEU A 31 -1.01 -8.71 8.18
CA LEU A 31 -2.37 -8.69 8.71
C LEU A 31 -2.63 -7.44 9.55
N GLU A 32 -1.69 -7.07 10.43
CA GLU A 32 -1.81 -5.87 11.25
C GLU A 32 -1.84 -4.60 10.40
N CYS A 33 -0.93 -4.49 9.43
CA CYS A 33 -0.87 -3.34 8.54
C CYS A 33 -2.11 -3.26 7.65
N SER A 34 -2.57 -4.37 7.06
CA SER A 34 -3.80 -4.42 6.26
C SER A 34 -5.03 -4.02 7.08
N LYS A 35 -5.10 -4.41 8.36
CA LYS A 35 -6.17 -4.00 9.27
C LYS A 35 -6.15 -2.49 9.52
N LYS A 36 -4.97 -1.92 9.81
CA LYS A 36 -4.81 -0.46 9.97
C LYS A 36 -5.13 0.28 8.67
N ILE A 37 -4.74 -0.22 7.50
CA ILE A 37 -5.09 0.41 6.21
C ILE A 37 -6.60 0.52 6.06
N ARG A 38 -7.34 -0.56 6.37
CA ARG A 38 -8.79 -0.57 6.27
C ARG A 38 -9.45 0.44 7.21
N ASP A 39 -8.94 0.54 8.44
CA ASP A 39 -9.39 1.51 9.45
C ASP A 39 -9.12 2.97 9.01
N PHE A 40 -7.92 3.23 8.46
CA PHE A 40 -7.56 4.54 7.91
C PHE A 40 -8.38 4.93 6.67
N HIS A 41 -8.74 3.97 5.81
CA HIS A 41 -9.53 4.21 4.61
C HIS A 41 -11.00 4.46 4.95
N ASP A 42 -11.55 3.68 5.88
CA ASP A 42 -12.91 3.86 6.42
C ASP A 42 -13.10 5.28 7.01
N ALA A 43 -12.09 5.76 7.75
CA ALA A 43 -12.10 7.12 8.30
C ALA A 43 -11.99 8.26 7.24
N LYS A 44 -11.57 7.95 6.01
CA LYS A 44 -11.42 8.92 4.91
C LYS A 44 -12.62 8.95 3.97
N GLU A 45 -13.41 7.88 3.89
CA GLU A 45 -14.59 7.82 3.01
C GLU A 45 -15.78 8.66 3.54
N ASP A 46 -15.78 9.05 4.82
CA ASP A 46 -16.82 9.91 5.40
C ASP A 46 -16.74 11.39 4.94
N LYS A 47 -15.64 11.83 4.31
CA LYS A 47 -15.50 13.21 3.80
C LYS A 47 -15.79 13.39 2.31
N GLY A 48 -16.21 12.33 1.60
CA GLY A 48 -16.47 12.35 0.16
C GLY A 48 -17.94 12.38 -0.24
N LYS A 49 -18.88 12.53 0.72
CA LYS A 49 -20.32 12.55 0.44
C LYS A 49 -21.01 13.70 1.18
N LYS A 50 -20.72 14.93 0.74
CA LYS A 50 -21.58 16.08 1.03
C LYS A 50 -21.83 16.87 -0.24
#